data_AF-A0A6N6PDV1-F1
#
_entry.id   AF-A0A6N6PDV1-F1
#
_cell.length_a   1.000
_cell.length_b   1.000
_cell.length_c   1.000
_cell.angle_alpha   90.00
_cell.angle_beta   90.00
_cell.angle_gamma   90.00
#
_symmetry.space_group_name_H-M   'P 1'
#
loop_
_entity.id
_entity.type
_entity.pdbx_description
1 polymer ?
#
loop_
_entity_poly.entity_id
_entity_poly.type
_entity_poly.pdbx_seq_one_letter_code
_entity_poly.pdbx_strand_id
1 'polypeptide(L)'
;MATTFTPGEEAQLAQTIEMFEVITQTQPQDYQSLEILKEAYSKLGRDADVVSTAKRIAQAYVLAGQFSSAILEYETILQNNPDDADVQDALKQIEAKSSAANQPVLTNTAVFRRSAESGTGFIKRVASQVDDGRKQMQKIFVDGKLIAQSDFDVCWPVVDLESPSADVIEPFIQRIADKGVMVSDVALKLLSDRTRVAYLPLDKYDLDIDLSRTFPAETCRRWCVLPFDRMSKSVMVATANPFNEQAAKELAEATNNRLLWYLVPPLDLVKNLRKVFR
;
A
#
# COMPACT_ATOMS: atom_id res chain seq x y z
N MET A 1 16.82 -15.91 -21.24
CA MET A 1 15.96 -17.11 -21.30
C MET A 1 14.54 -16.60 -21.34
N ALA A 2 13.78 -16.87 -22.41
CA ALA A 2 12.39 -16.46 -22.49
C ALA A 2 11.60 -17.27 -21.45
N THR A 3 11.09 -16.59 -20.42
CA THR A 3 10.08 -17.16 -19.52
C THR A 3 8.84 -17.42 -20.37
N THR A 4 8.61 -18.67 -20.75
CA THR A 4 7.32 -19.11 -21.26
C THR A 4 6.33 -19.08 -20.11
N PHE A 5 5.54 -18.02 -20.03
CA PHE A 5 4.43 -17.91 -19.10
C PHE A 5 3.32 -18.86 -19.51
N THR A 6 2.58 -19.38 -18.53
CA THR A 6 1.34 -20.11 -18.82
C THR A 6 0.27 -19.13 -19.31
N PRO A 7 -0.72 -19.58 -20.11
CA PRO A 7 -1.80 -18.72 -20.56
C PRO A 7 -2.59 -18.04 -19.41
N GLY A 8 -2.61 -18.66 -18.23
CA GLY A 8 -3.22 -18.09 -17.03
C GLY A 8 -2.41 -16.93 -16.45
N GLU A 9 -1.09 -17.08 -16.36
CA GLU A 9 -0.19 -16.02 -15.87
C GLU A 9 -0.17 -14.81 -16.83
N GLU A 10 -0.20 -15.03 -18.14
CA GLU A 10 -0.31 -13.93 -19.12
C GLU A 10 -1.64 -13.18 -18.97
N ALA A 11 -2.75 -13.89 -18.77
CA ALA A 11 -4.06 -13.29 -18.54
C ALA A 11 -4.09 -12.49 -17.23
N GLN A 12 -3.49 -13.01 -16.17
CA GLN A 12 -3.37 -12.32 -14.89
C GLN A 12 -2.54 -11.03 -15.03
N LEU A 13 -1.38 -11.10 -15.70
CA LEU A 13 -0.56 -9.91 -15.97
C LEU A 13 -1.31 -8.86 -16.82
N ALA A 14 -2.10 -9.30 -17.80
CA ALA A 14 -2.92 -8.40 -18.61
C ALA A 14 -4.01 -7.69 -17.77
N GLN A 15 -4.67 -8.42 -16.86
CA GLN A 15 -5.62 -7.83 -15.92
C GLN A 15 -4.94 -6.85 -14.95
N THR A 16 -3.76 -7.19 -14.44
CA THR A 16 -2.97 -6.28 -13.60
C THR A 16 -2.68 -4.98 -14.36
N ILE A 17 -2.27 -5.08 -15.63
CA ILE A 17 -2.01 -3.89 -16.46
C ILE A 17 -3.26 -3.02 -16.58
N GLU A 18 -4.39 -3.57 -17.02
CA GLU A 18 -5.62 -2.80 -17.25
C GLU A 18 -6.04 -2.03 -15.99
N MET A 19 -6.00 -2.69 -14.83
CA MET A 19 -6.40 -2.07 -13.57
C MET A 19 -5.44 -0.98 -13.12
N PHE A 20 -4.13 -1.27 -13.13
CA PHE A 20 -3.14 -0.33 -12.64
C PHE A 20 -2.94 0.86 -13.60
N GLU A 21 -3.25 0.72 -14.88
CA GLU A 21 -3.37 1.85 -15.79
C GLU A 21 -4.45 2.82 -15.32
N VAL A 22 -5.64 2.32 -14.96
CA VAL A 22 -6.73 3.17 -14.42
C VAL A 22 -6.33 3.84 -13.10
N ILE A 23 -5.66 3.10 -12.21
CA ILE A 23 -5.16 3.67 -10.94
C ILE A 23 -4.17 4.80 -11.23
N THR A 24 -3.20 4.57 -12.11
CA THR A 24 -2.16 5.57 -12.39
C THR A 24 -2.64 6.71 -13.31
N GLN A 25 -3.78 6.56 -13.99
CA GLN A 25 -4.48 7.67 -14.64
C GLN A 25 -5.15 8.58 -13.61
N THR A 26 -5.75 8.00 -12.57
CA THR A 26 -6.43 8.74 -11.49
C THR A 26 -5.44 9.32 -10.48
N GLN A 27 -4.34 8.61 -10.22
CA GLN A 27 -3.29 8.96 -9.27
C GLN A 27 -1.91 8.89 -9.96
N PRO A 28 -1.53 9.91 -10.77
CA PRO A 28 -0.32 9.87 -11.59
C PRO A 28 1.00 9.77 -10.81
N GLN A 29 0.97 10.04 -9.50
CA GLN A 29 2.15 10.03 -8.63
C GLN A 29 2.24 8.78 -7.74
N ASP A 30 1.33 7.81 -7.89
CA ASP A 30 1.40 6.54 -7.16
C ASP A 30 2.54 5.67 -7.74
N TYR A 31 3.74 5.85 -7.18
CA TYR A 31 4.94 5.14 -7.58
C TYR A 31 4.82 3.63 -7.34
N GLN A 32 4.02 3.16 -6.36
CA GLN A 32 3.87 1.73 -6.11
C GLN A 32 3.10 1.07 -7.26
N SER A 33 2.01 1.71 -7.69
CA SER A 33 1.23 1.27 -8.84
C SER A 33 2.04 1.34 -10.14
N LEU A 34 2.86 2.37 -10.32
CA LEU A 34 3.76 2.47 -11.47
C LEU A 34 4.86 1.39 -11.46
N GLU A 35 5.42 1.03 -10.30
CA GLU A 35 6.40 -0.06 -10.18
C GLU A 35 5.80 -1.40 -10.62
N ILE A 36 4.55 -1.68 -10.22
CA ILE A 36 3.78 -2.86 -10.64
C ILE A 36 3.56 -2.87 -12.14
N LEU A 37 3.13 -1.75 -12.73
CA LEU A 37 2.98 -1.64 -14.19
C LEU A 37 4.29 -1.91 -14.92
N LYS A 38 5.40 -1.30 -14.46
CA LYS A 38 6.71 -1.48 -15.07
C LYS A 38 7.12 -2.95 -15.06
N GLU A 39 6.88 -3.65 -13.95
CA GLU A 39 7.19 -5.07 -13.84
C GLU A 39 6.28 -5.93 -14.73
N ALA A 40 4.98 -5.67 -14.73
CA ALA A 40 4.03 -6.40 -15.57
C ALA A 40 4.37 -6.24 -17.07
N TYR A 41 4.69 -5.02 -17.50
CA TYR A 41 5.18 -4.76 -18.86
C TYR A 41 6.49 -5.48 -19.18
N SER A 42 7.43 -5.51 -18.23
CA SER A 42 8.70 -6.21 -18.42
C SER A 42 8.50 -7.71 -18.57
N LYS A 43 7.60 -8.32 -17.78
CA LYS A 43 7.25 -9.74 -17.90
C LYS A 43 6.61 -10.06 -19.25
N LEU A 44 5.76 -9.19 -19.77
CA LEU A 44 5.12 -9.39 -21.09
C LEU A 44 6.01 -8.97 -22.28
N GLY A 45 7.26 -8.54 -22.05
CA GLY A 45 8.16 -8.08 -23.13
C GLY A 45 7.70 -6.79 -23.83
N ARG A 46 6.90 -5.97 -23.14
CA ARG A 46 6.40 -4.68 -23.65
C ARG A 46 7.41 -3.55 -23.37
N ASP A 47 8.59 -3.62 -23.99
CA ASP A 47 9.74 -2.75 -23.66
C ASP A 47 9.44 -1.25 -23.77
N ALA A 48 8.66 -0.83 -24.76
CA ALA A 48 8.27 0.58 -24.92
C ALA A 48 7.46 1.10 -23.71
N ASP A 49 6.56 0.26 -23.18
CA ASP A 49 5.71 0.61 -22.04
C ASP A 49 6.51 0.56 -20.72
N VAL A 50 7.49 -0.33 -20.62
CA VAL A 50 8.47 -0.35 -19.51
C VAL A 50 9.19 1.00 -19.43
N VAL A 51 9.70 1.49 -20.56
CA VAL A 51 10.43 2.77 -20.63
C VAL A 51 9.53 3.95 -20.31
N SER A 52 8.33 3.99 -20.90
CA SER A 52 7.34 5.04 -20.60
C SER A 52 6.98 5.07 -19.11
N THR A 53 6.76 3.90 -18.51
CA THR A 53 6.42 3.78 -17.09
C THR A 53 7.59 4.15 -16.19
N ALA A 54 8.82 3.76 -16.54
CA ALA A 54 10.04 4.17 -15.83
C ALA A 54 10.22 5.70 -15.80
N LYS A 55 9.95 6.38 -16.93
CA LYS A 55 9.95 7.85 -16.98
C LYS A 55 8.92 8.45 -16.01
N ARG A 56 7.71 7.88 -15.93
CA ARG A 56 6.66 8.32 -14.99
C ARG A 56 7.06 8.11 -13.53
N ILE A 57 7.69 6.98 -13.19
CA ILE A 57 8.24 6.71 -11.85
C ILE A 57 9.29 7.78 -11.48
N ALA A 58 10.23 8.04 -12.38
CA ALA A 58 11.27 9.03 -12.16
C ALA A 58 10.68 10.43 -11.96
N GLN A 59 9.67 10.84 -12.75
CA GLN A 59 8.94 12.09 -12.56
C GLN A 59 8.21 12.16 -11.21
N ALA A 60 7.58 11.06 -10.76
CA ALA A 60 6.96 11.00 -9.45
C ALA A 60 8.00 11.21 -8.32
N TYR A 61 9.18 10.62 -8.44
CA TYR A 61 10.30 10.85 -7.51
C TYR A 61 10.79 12.31 -7.52
N VAL A 62 10.86 12.95 -8.69
CA VAL A 62 11.21 14.38 -8.80
C VAL A 62 10.19 15.25 -8.05
N LEU A 63 8.90 15.00 -8.24
CA LEU A 63 7.84 15.75 -7.57
C LEU A 63 7.82 15.52 -6.05
N ALA A 64 8.25 14.34 -5.61
CA ALA A 64 8.47 14.03 -4.19
C ALA A 64 9.77 14.62 -3.61
N GLY A 65 10.62 15.28 -4.42
CA GLY A 65 11.92 15.80 -4.01
C GLY A 65 13.00 14.73 -3.81
N GLN A 66 12.73 13.49 -4.21
CA GLN A 66 13.64 12.35 -4.09
C GLN A 66 14.58 12.28 -5.31
N PHE A 67 15.42 13.31 -5.47
CA PHE A 67 16.25 13.46 -6.67
C PHE A 67 17.22 12.29 -6.91
N SER A 68 17.81 11.72 -5.86
CA SER A 68 18.73 10.58 -6.01
C SER A 68 18.04 9.35 -6.63
N SER A 69 16.81 9.03 -6.20
CA SER A 69 16.04 7.92 -6.76
C SER A 69 15.59 8.21 -8.19
N ALA A 70 15.21 9.46 -8.47
CA ALA A 70 14.85 9.87 -9.83
C ALA A 70 16.04 9.74 -10.81
N ILE A 71 17.24 10.12 -10.38
CA ILE A 71 18.46 10.00 -11.19
C ILE A 71 18.75 8.55 -11.50
N LEU A 72 18.76 7.67 -10.48
CA LEU A 72 19.02 6.23 -10.67
C LEU A 72 18.03 5.59 -11.67
N GLU A 73 16.75 5.95 -11.59
CA GLU A 73 15.73 5.42 -12.50
C GLU A 73 15.97 5.90 -13.94
N TYR A 74 16.29 7.18 -14.14
CA TYR A 74 16.64 7.73 -15.46
C TYR A 74 17.94 7.16 -16.03
N GLU A 75 18.97 6.95 -15.22
CA GLU A 75 20.21 6.29 -15.63
C GLU A 75 19.95 4.86 -16.09
N THR A 76 19.07 4.13 -15.40
CA THR A 76 18.67 2.78 -15.80
C THR A 76 17.98 2.78 -17.17
N ILE A 77 17.22 3.83 -17.49
CA ILE A 77 16.64 3.99 -18.83
C ILE A 77 17.75 4.22 -19.87
N LEU A 78 18.71 5.10 -19.60
CA LEU A 78 19.81 5.40 -20.54
C LEU A 78 20.76 4.21 -20.77
N GLN A 79 20.90 3.30 -19.80
CA GLN A 79 21.66 2.06 -20.01
C GLN A 79 21.04 1.18 -21.08
N ASN A 80 19.70 1.17 -21.19
CA ASN A 80 18.98 0.37 -22.18
C ASN A 80 18.68 1.17 -23.47
N ASN A 81 18.49 2.49 -23.37
CA ASN A 81 18.21 3.43 -24.46
C ASN A 81 19.10 4.68 -24.35
N PRO A 82 20.37 4.63 -24.82
CA PRO A 82 21.35 5.70 -24.61
C PRO A 82 20.97 7.05 -25.24
N ASP A 83 20.20 7.03 -26.32
CA ASP A 83 19.87 8.22 -27.13
C ASP A 83 18.52 8.86 -26.74
N ASP A 84 17.96 8.51 -25.58
CA ASP A 84 16.68 9.09 -25.12
C ASP A 84 16.85 10.56 -24.69
N ALA A 85 16.56 11.48 -25.63
CA ALA A 85 16.71 12.92 -25.43
C ALA A 85 15.89 13.46 -24.25
N ASP A 86 14.67 12.95 -24.05
CA ASP A 86 13.80 13.39 -22.95
C ASP A 86 14.42 13.10 -21.59
N VAL A 87 15.05 11.92 -21.45
CA VAL A 87 15.70 11.48 -20.20
C VAL A 87 16.97 12.29 -19.93
N GLN A 88 17.79 12.54 -20.96
CA GLN A 88 18.97 13.37 -20.84
C GLN A 88 18.62 14.80 -20.40
N ASP A 89 17.55 15.38 -20.97
CA ASP A 89 17.09 16.71 -20.60
C ASP A 89 16.47 16.74 -19.20
N ALA A 90 15.73 15.69 -18.80
CA ALA A 90 15.21 15.55 -17.45
C ALA A 90 16.33 15.46 -16.40
N LEU A 91 17.40 14.72 -16.67
CA LEU A 91 18.57 14.62 -15.78
C LEU A 91 19.27 15.97 -15.61
N LYS A 92 19.52 16.72 -16.69
CA LYS A 92 20.09 18.08 -16.61
C LYS A 92 19.23 19.00 -15.74
N GLN A 93 17.91 18.91 -15.86
CA GLN A 93 16.99 19.70 -15.03
C GLN A 93 17.04 19.29 -13.55
N ILE A 94 17.16 17.99 -13.26
CA ILE A 94 17.30 17.48 -11.89
C ILE A 94 18.62 17.96 -11.28
N GLU A 95 19.74 17.87 -12.01
CA GLU A 95 21.04 18.34 -11.54
C GLU A 95 21.02 19.84 -11.21
N ALA A 96 20.37 20.66 -12.04
CA ALA A 96 20.19 22.08 -11.78
C ALA A 96 19.35 22.34 -10.51
N LYS A 97 18.25 21.59 -10.33
CA LYS A 97 17.38 21.70 -9.14
C LYS A 97 18.05 21.18 -7.86
N SER A 98 18.81 20.08 -7.96
CA SER A 98 19.57 19.49 -6.86
C SER A 98 20.73 20.41 -6.44
N SER A 99 21.43 21.00 -7.40
CA SER A 99 22.51 21.96 -7.14
C SER A 99 22.01 23.27 -6.53
N ALA A 100 20.81 23.74 -6.93
CA ALA A 100 20.16 24.89 -6.31
C ALA A 100 19.70 24.60 -4.87
N ALA A 101 19.25 23.38 -4.58
CA ALA A 101 18.85 22.94 -3.23
C ALA A 101 20.05 22.73 -2.29
N ASN A 102 21.25 22.53 -2.82
CA ASN A 102 22.51 22.37 -2.07
C ASN A 102 23.28 23.70 -1.84
N GLN A 103 22.71 24.86 -2.18
CA GLN A 103 23.29 26.13 -1.74
C GLN A 103 23.07 26.30 -0.22
N PRO A 104 24.12 26.61 0.56
CA PRO A 104 23.98 26.79 1.99
C PRO A 104 23.17 28.07 2.25
N VAL A 105 21.89 27.90 2.55
CA VAL A 105 21.09 28.95 3.17
C VAL A 105 21.67 29.16 4.57
N LEU A 106 22.47 30.22 4.72
CA LEU A 106 22.88 30.75 6.01
C LEU A 106 21.62 31.16 6.77
N THR A 107 21.09 30.25 7.57
CA THR A 107 20.08 30.59 8.58
C THR A 107 20.40 29.85 9.87
N ASN A 108 20.91 30.68 10.77
CA ASN A 108 21.14 30.48 12.18
C ASN A 108 19.91 29.83 12.86
N THR A 109 20.06 28.63 13.44
CA THR A 109 19.26 28.23 14.61
C THR A 109 19.87 27.05 15.35
N ALA A 110 20.41 27.38 16.53
CA ALA A 110 20.37 26.62 17.78
C ALA A 110 20.60 25.10 17.73
N VAL A 111 21.85 24.76 18.02
CA VAL A 111 22.29 23.59 18.78
C VAL A 111 21.31 23.25 19.90
N PHE A 112 20.75 22.03 19.89
CA PHE A 112 20.36 21.34 21.12
C PHE A 112 21.06 19.99 21.20
N ARG A 113 21.80 19.87 22.30
CA ARG A 113 22.69 18.78 22.65
C ARG A 113 21.91 17.51 22.99
N ARG A 114 22.54 16.38 22.67
CA ARG A 114 22.37 15.09 23.34
C ARG A 114 22.40 15.28 24.87
N SER A 115 21.38 14.78 25.55
CA SER A 115 21.50 14.31 26.93
C SER A 115 20.99 12.89 26.99
N ALA A 116 21.93 11.98 27.24
CA ALA A 116 21.65 10.68 27.79
C ALA A 116 21.38 10.86 29.29
N GLU A 117 20.25 10.37 29.78
CA GLU A 117 20.09 10.09 31.20
C GLU A 117 19.41 8.72 31.37
N SER A 118 20.19 7.82 31.98
CA SER A 118 19.74 6.60 32.61
C SER A 118 18.71 6.91 33.69
N GLY A 119 17.48 6.45 33.49
CA GLY A 119 16.47 6.35 34.54
C GLY A 119 16.11 4.89 34.75
N THR A 120 16.70 4.25 35.75
CA THR A 120 16.22 2.98 36.30
C THR A 120 14.82 3.20 36.88
N GLY A 121 13.79 2.86 36.12
CA GLY A 121 12.40 2.91 36.52
C GLY A 121 11.72 1.60 36.13
N PHE A 122 11.35 0.83 37.14
CA PHE A 122 10.53 -0.38 37.11
C PHE A 122 9.67 -0.53 35.84
N ILE A 123 10.07 -1.45 34.95
CA ILE A 123 9.22 -1.92 33.86
C ILE A 123 8.13 -2.79 34.50
N LYS A 124 7.05 -2.16 34.92
CA LYS A 124 5.76 -2.82 34.98
C LYS A 124 5.41 -3.10 33.52
N ARG A 125 5.46 -4.38 33.11
CA ARG A 125 4.97 -4.83 31.79
C ARG A 125 3.54 -4.33 31.63
N VAL A 126 3.38 -3.21 30.94
CA VAL A 126 2.09 -2.80 30.40
C VAL A 126 1.89 -3.74 29.21
N ALA A 127 0.82 -4.54 29.23
CA ALA A 127 0.43 -5.32 28.07
C ALA A 127 0.49 -4.42 26.84
N SER A 128 1.26 -4.82 25.83
CA SER A 128 1.41 -4.08 24.58
C SER A 128 0.02 -3.76 24.03
N GLN A 129 -0.36 -2.48 24.03
CA GLN A 129 -1.59 -2.04 23.39
C GLN A 129 -1.52 -2.48 21.93
N VAL A 130 -2.43 -3.35 21.52
CA VAL A 130 -2.54 -3.77 20.13
C VAL A 130 -2.95 -2.56 19.30
N ASP A 131 -2.13 -2.25 18.29
CA ASP A 131 -2.43 -1.16 17.36
C ASP A 131 -3.23 -1.71 16.18
N ASP A 132 -4.55 -1.70 16.34
CA ASP A 132 -5.54 -2.11 15.35
C ASP A 132 -5.95 -0.96 14.41
N GLY A 133 -5.28 0.20 14.49
CA GLY A 133 -5.63 1.40 13.71
C GLY A 133 -6.84 2.19 14.23
N ARG A 134 -7.41 1.83 15.40
CA ARG A 134 -8.61 2.51 15.94
C ARG A 134 -8.43 4.01 16.09
N LYS A 135 -7.28 4.47 16.59
CA LYS A 135 -7.03 5.89 16.88
C LYS A 135 -7.05 6.73 15.59
N GLN A 136 -6.43 6.22 14.52
CA GLN A 136 -6.37 6.88 13.22
C GLN A 136 -7.73 6.90 12.54
N MET A 137 -8.47 5.79 12.61
CA MET A 137 -9.85 5.71 12.12
C MET A 137 -10.77 6.69 12.87
N GLN A 138 -10.68 6.75 14.20
CA GLN A 138 -11.44 7.69 15.02
C GLN A 138 -11.12 9.14 14.62
N LYS A 139 -9.85 9.48 14.44
CA LYS A 139 -9.42 10.81 14.00
C LYS A 139 -9.99 11.21 12.63
N ILE A 140 -10.11 10.26 11.71
CA ILE A 140 -10.65 10.55 10.38
C ILE A 140 -12.17 10.70 10.40
N PHE A 141 -12.89 9.78 11.05
CA PHE A 141 -14.34 9.73 10.97
C PHE A 141 -15.04 10.56 12.07
N VAL A 142 -14.55 10.53 13.31
CA VAL A 142 -15.17 11.24 14.43
C VAL A 142 -14.66 12.68 14.52
N ASP A 143 -13.35 12.91 14.57
CA ASP A 143 -12.80 14.28 14.66
C ASP A 143 -13.10 15.06 13.36
N GLY A 144 -13.21 14.34 12.23
CA GLY A 144 -13.70 14.85 10.96
C GLY A 144 -15.21 15.18 10.94
N LYS A 145 -15.94 14.89 12.02
CA LYS A 145 -17.39 15.08 12.18
C LYS A 145 -18.24 14.38 11.12
N LEU A 146 -17.77 13.24 10.62
CA LEU A 146 -18.47 12.44 9.62
C LEU A 146 -19.41 11.42 10.28
N ILE A 147 -19.05 10.93 11.47
CA ILE A 147 -19.88 10.05 12.30
C ILE A 147 -19.81 10.49 13.77
N ALA A 148 -20.82 10.12 14.56
CA ALA A 148 -20.78 10.34 16.00
C ALA A 148 -19.83 9.34 16.70
N GLN A 149 -19.26 9.76 17.85
CA GLN A 149 -18.42 8.89 18.68
C GLN A 149 -19.16 7.62 19.09
N SER A 150 -20.44 7.72 19.44
CA SER A 150 -21.28 6.57 19.80
C SER A 150 -21.40 5.57 18.64
N ASP A 151 -21.60 6.06 17.42
CA ASP A 151 -21.73 5.19 16.24
C ASP A 151 -20.39 4.51 15.93
N PHE A 152 -19.28 5.24 16.05
CA PHE A 152 -17.94 4.69 15.90
C PHE A 152 -17.69 3.54 16.88
N ASP A 153 -17.96 3.75 18.17
CA ASP A 153 -17.66 2.77 19.21
C ASP A 153 -18.48 1.49 19.05
N VAL A 154 -19.75 1.58 18.63
CA VAL A 154 -20.62 0.42 18.40
C VAL A 154 -20.30 -0.27 17.07
N CYS A 155 -19.69 0.43 16.10
CA CYS A 155 -19.29 -0.16 14.82
C CYS A 155 -17.86 -0.70 14.82
N TRP A 156 -17.01 -0.32 15.79
CA TRP A 156 -15.64 -0.83 15.86
C TRP A 156 -15.64 -2.35 16.08
N PRO A 157 -14.87 -3.14 15.31
CA PRO A 157 -14.76 -4.57 15.52
C PRO A 157 -14.18 -4.88 16.90
N VAL A 158 -14.81 -5.82 17.62
CA VAL A 158 -14.27 -6.35 18.87
C VAL A 158 -13.46 -7.58 18.51
N VAL A 159 -12.17 -7.54 18.80
CA VAL A 159 -11.22 -8.61 18.48
C VAL A 159 -10.83 -9.33 19.75
N ASP A 160 -11.02 -10.66 19.76
CA ASP A 160 -10.44 -11.53 20.77
C ASP A 160 -9.03 -11.98 20.33
N LEU A 161 -8.05 -11.73 21.19
CA LEU A 161 -6.65 -12.07 20.98
C LEU A 161 -6.28 -13.42 21.61
N GLU A 162 -7.11 -13.93 22.51
CA GLU A 162 -6.86 -15.18 23.24
C GLU A 162 -7.51 -16.37 22.52
N SER A 163 -8.63 -16.14 21.83
CA SER A 163 -9.36 -17.18 21.09
C SER A 163 -9.33 -16.97 19.58
N PRO A 164 -9.06 -18.02 18.78
CA PRO A 164 -9.16 -17.92 17.33
C PRO A 164 -10.62 -17.74 16.90
N SER A 165 -10.84 -16.78 15.99
CA SER A 165 -12.17 -16.55 15.41
C SER A 165 -12.50 -17.62 14.36
N ALA A 166 -13.65 -18.27 14.52
CA ALA A 166 -14.13 -19.30 13.60
C ALA A 166 -14.53 -18.71 12.22
N ASP A 167 -15.03 -17.48 12.21
CA ASP A 167 -15.40 -16.73 10.99
C ASP A 167 -14.58 -15.43 10.88
N VAL A 168 -14.66 -14.80 9.72
CA VAL A 168 -14.05 -13.51 9.41
C VAL A 168 -14.69 -12.42 10.27
N ILE A 169 -13.87 -11.62 10.95
CA ILE A 169 -14.35 -10.44 11.67
C ILE A 169 -14.68 -9.37 10.63
N GLU A 170 -15.94 -8.93 10.62
CA GLU A 170 -16.40 -7.89 9.70
C GLU A 170 -15.68 -6.56 9.97
N PRO A 171 -15.14 -5.91 8.92
CA PRO A 171 -14.37 -4.70 9.08
C PRO A 171 -15.28 -3.51 9.44
N PHE A 172 -14.71 -2.50 10.10
CA PHE A 172 -15.42 -1.28 10.51
C PHE A 172 -16.24 -0.64 9.39
N ILE A 173 -15.67 -0.57 8.17
CA ILE A 173 -16.32 0.04 7.00
C ILE A 173 -17.60 -0.70 6.58
N GLN A 174 -17.65 -2.03 6.76
CA GLN A 174 -18.88 -2.78 6.50
C GLN A 174 -19.92 -2.47 7.58
N ARG A 175 -19.52 -2.48 8.85
CA ARG A 175 -20.43 -2.29 9.98
C ARG A 175 -21.14 -0.94 9.98
N ILE A 176 -20.44 0.14 9.61
CA ILE A 176 -21.05 1.47 9.46
C ILE A 176 -22.00 1.55 8.27
N ALA A 177 -21.75 0.78 7.19
CA ALA A 177 -22.63 0.70 6.04
C ALA A 177 -23.90 -0.09 6.36
N ASP A 178 -23.77 -1.24 7.02
CA ASP A 178 -24.89 -2.10 7.42
C ASP A 178 -25.84 -1.40 8.40
N LYS A 179 -25.31 -0.50 9.24
CA LYS A 179 -26.11 0.34 10.15
C LYS A 179 -26.65 1.62 9.53
N GLY A 180 -26.36 1.89 8.26
CA GLY A 180 -26.80 3.10 7.57
C GLY A 180 -26.18 4.39 8.10
N VAL A 181 -25.06 4.30 8.85
CA VAL A 181 -24.35 5.48 9.37
C VAL A 181 -23.64 6.21 8.24
N MET A 182 -23.04 5.46 7.31
CA MET A 182 -22.35 6.00 6.13
C MET A 182 -22.21 4.93 5.06
N VAL A 183 -22.30 5.34 3.78
CA VAL A 183 -22.12 4.44 2.64
C VAL A 183 -20.66 3.99 2.51
N SER A 184 -20.44 2.70 2.21
CA SER A 184 -19.11 2.08 2.08
C SER A 184 -18.19 2.84 1.13
N ASP A 185 -18.69 3.22 -0.05
CA ASP A 185 -17.88 3.83 -1.11
C ASP A 185 -17.39 5.22 -0.72
N VAL A 186 -18.21 5.97 0.02
CA VAL A 186 -17.85 7.28 0.58
C VAL A 186 -16.73 7.12 1.60
N ALA A 187 -16.82 6.10 2.45
CA ALA A 187 -15.82 5.80 3.46
C ALA A 187 -14.48 5.37 2.84
N LEU A 188 -14.53 4.49 1.82
CA LEU A 188 -13.34 4.01 1.12
C LEU A 188 -12.66 5.13 0.33
N LYS A 189 -13.43 5.99 -0.33
CA LYS A 189 -12.89 7.17 -1.02
C LYS A 189 -12.17 8.10 -0.04
N LEU A 190 -12.80 8.39 1.09
CA LEU A 190 -12.19 9.21 2.15
C LEU A 190 -10.87 8.60 2.65
N LEU A 191 -10.84 7.28 2.87
CA LEU A 191 -9.62 6.61 3.29
C LEU A 191 -8.53 6.72 2.24
N SER A 192 -8.84 6.44 0.97
CA SER A 192 -7.87 6.53 -0.13
C SER A 192 -7.28 7.94 -0.24
N ASP A 193 -8.11 8.98 -0.16
CA ASP A 193 -7.68 10.39 -0.20
C ASP A 193 -6.75 10.76 0.98
N ARG A 194 -6.94 10.14 2.15
CA ARG A 194 -6.18 10.43 3.38
C ARG A 194 -4.90 9.62 3.53
N THR A 195 -4.87 8.40 3.02
CA THR A 195 -3.77 7.44 3.23
C THR A 195 -2.86 7.29 2.02
N ARG A 196 -3.30 7.77 0.84
CA ARG A 196 -2.67 7.47 -0.45
C ARG A 196 -2.62 5.97 -0.76
N VAL A 197 -3.40 5.16 -0.06
CA VAL A 197 -3.55 3.74 -0.38
C VAL A 197 -4.50 3.63 -1.56
N ALA A 198 -4.04 2.97 -2.62
CA ALA A 198 -4.82 2.79 -3.83
C ALA A 198 -6.06 1.92 -3.57
N TYR A 199 -7.15 2.26 -4.26
CA TYR A 199 -8.36 1.46 -4.27
C TYR A 199 -8.28 0.40 -5.39
N LEU A 200 -8.64 -0.85 -5.07
CA LEU A 200 -8.64 -1.97 -6.00
C LEU A 200 -9.98 -2.72 -5.93
N PRO A 201 -10.71 -2.87 -7.06
CA PRO A 201 -11.91 -3.70 -7.13
C PRO A 201 -11.52 -5.18 -7.17
N LEU A 202 -11.65 -5.86 -6.03
CA LEU A 202 -11.17 -7.23 -5.82
C LEU A 202 -11.92 -8.28 -6.66
N ASP A 203 -13.16 -7.99 -7.05
CA ASP A 203 -14.02 -8.84 -7.88
C ASP A 203 -13.49 -9.02 -9.31
N LYS A 204 -12.67 -8.08 -9.79
CA LYS A 204 -12.06 -8.11 -11.12
C LYS A 204 -10.71 -8.82 -11.16
N TYR A 205 -10.21 -9.30 -10.02
CA TYR A 205 -8.91 -9.93 -9.90
C TYR A 205 -9.05 -11.44 -9.71
N ASP A 206 -8.25 -12.23 -10.42
CA ASP A 206 -8.13 -13.66 -10.12
C ASP A 206 -7.14 -13.86 -8.96
N LEU A 207 -7.63 -14.44 -7.86
CA LEU A 207 -6.88 -14.52 -6.61
C LEU A 207 -5.97 -15.74 -6.63
N ASP A 208 -4.71 -15.56 -6.26
CA ASP A 208 -3.82 -16.68 -5.96
C ASP A 208 -4.20 -17.27 -4.57
N ILE A 209 -5.12 -18.24 -4.59
CA ILE A 209 -5.63 -18.91 -3.40
C ILE A 209 -4.50 -19.69 -2.69
N ASP A 210 -3.57 -20.25 -3.45
CA ASP A 210 -2.48 -21.05 -2.88
C ASP A 210 -1.49 -20.16 -2.14
N LEU A 211 -1.12 -19.01 -2.71
CA LEU A 211 -0.38 -17.96 -2.01
C LEU A 211 -1.13 -17.50 -0.77
N SER A 212 -2.42 -17.18 -0.88
CA SER A 212 -3.23 -16.69 0.24
C SER A 212 -3.18 -17.66 1.44
N ARG A 213 -3.20 -18.97 1.17
CA ARG A 213 -3.16 -20.04 2.18
C ARG A 213 -1.80 -20.25 2.84
N THR A 214 -0.73 -19.67 2.29
CA THR A 214 0.59 -19.67 2.95
C THR A 214 0.64 -18.75 4.16
N PHE A 215 -0.30 -17.79 4.26
CA PHE A 215 -0.38 -16.85 5.37
C PHE A 215 -1.26 -17.39 6.52
N PRO A 216 -1.05 -16.92 7.78
CA PRO A 216 -1.84 -17.36 8.91
C PRO A 216 -3.32 -17.00 8.73
N ALA A 217 -4.17 -18.03 8.63
CA ALA A 217 -5.62 -17.87 8.46
C ALA A 217 -6.25 -17.09 9.61
N GLU A 218 -5.74 -17.26 10.83
CA GLU A 218 -6.20 -16.56 12.03
C GLU A 218 -5.99 -15.05 11.92
N THR A 219 -4.78 -14.61 11.56
CA THR A 219 -4.45 -13.19 11.28
C THR A 219 -5.35 -12.63 10.18
N CYS A 220 -5.50 -13.35 9.06
CA CYS A 220 -6.30 -12.90 7.93
C CYS A 220 -7.78 -12.72 8.30
N ARG A 221 -8.37 -13.66 9.05
CA ARG A 221 -9.76 -13.59 9.52
C ARG A 221 -9.96 -12.54 10.61
N ARG A 222 -9.04 -12.46 11.58
CA ARG A 222 -9.08 -11.54 12.72
C ARG A 222 -9.04 -10.08 12.25
N TRP A 223 -8.12 -9.77 11.35
CA TRP A 223 -7.88 -8.40 10.91
C TRP A 223 -8.60 -8.03 9.62
N CYS A 224 -9.32 -8.98 9.01
CA CYS A 224 -9.95 -8.84 7.70
C CYS A 224 -8.93 -8.31 6.67
N VAL A 225 -7.84 -9.08 6.48
CA VAL A 225 -6.78 -8.78 5.52
C VAL A 225 -6.51 -10.01 4.67
N LEU A 226 -6.30 -9.83 3.37
CA LEU A 226 -6.12 -10.95 2.44
C LEU A 226 -4.92 -10.68 1.52
N PRO A 227 -3.79 -11.36 1.72
CA PRO A 227 -2.77 -11.49 0.68
C PRO A 227 -3.38 -12.23 -0.50
N PHE A 228 -3.42 -11.62 -1.68
CA PHE A 228 -4.19 -12.16 -2.81
C PHE A 228 -3.38 -12.38 -4.08
N ASP A 229 -2.20 -11.78 -4.17
CA ASP A 229 -1.30 -11.98 -5.31
C ASP A 229 0.15 -11.64 -4.94
N ARG A 230 1.08 -12.09 -5.77
CA ARG A 230 2.49 -11.79 -5.68
C ARG A 230 3.03 -11.28 -7.01
N MET A 231 3.66 -10.12 -6.95
CA MET A 231 4.43 -9.55 -8.05
C MET A 231 5.91 -9.46 -7.64
N SER A 232 6.75 -10.34 -8.20
CA SER A 232 8.19 -10.48 -7.91
C SER A 232 8.49 -10.67 -6.41
N LYS A 233 9.01 -9.63 -5.74
CA LYS A 233 9.35 -9.60 -4.31
C LYS A 233 8.32 -8.85 -3.48
N SER A 234 7.15 -8.58 -4.06
CA SER A 234 6.06 -7.88 -3.42
C SER A 234 4.82 -8.76 -3.35
N VAL A 235 4.16 -8.77 -2.20
CA VAL A 235 2.86 -9.43 -1.99
C VAL A 235 1.80 -8.35 -1.88
N MET A 236 0.75 -8.49 -2.68
CA MET A 236 -0.38 -7.58 -2.70
C MET A 236 -1.39 -8.02 -1.65
N VAL A 237 -1.79 -7.10 -0.78
CA VAL A 237 -2.64 -7.35 0.38
C VAL A 237 -3.86 -6.45 0.33
N ALA A 238 -5.03 -7.07 0.31
CA ALA A 238 -6.32 -6.39 0.37
C ALA A 238 -6.70 -6.10 1.83
N THR A 239 -7.16 -4.88 2.09
CA THR A 239 -7.60 -4.44 3.43
C THR A 239 -8.77 -3.46 3.34
N ALA A 240 -9.60 -3.42 4.38
CA ALA A 240 -10.57 -2.34 4.62
C ALA A 240 -10.13 -1.40 5.76
N ASN A 241 -9.00 -1.68 6.41
CA ASN A 241 -8.39 -0.86 7.45
C ASN A 241 -6.89 -0.68 7.16
N PRO A 242 -6.49 0.46 6.56
CA PRO A 242 -5.11 0.69 6.16
C PRO A 242 -4.19 1.08 7.33
N PHE A 243 -4.72 1.27 8.54
CA PHE A 243 -3.97 1.73 9.72
C PHE A 243 -3.64 0.61 10.70
N ASN A 244 -3.98 -0.64 10.37
CA ASN A 244 -3.76 -1.77 11.27
C ASN A 244 -2.29 -2.20 11.25
N GLU A 245 -1.47 -1.59 12.11
CA GLU A 245 -0.05 -1.92 12.23
C GLU A 245 0.17 -3.33 12.78
N GLN A 246 -0.75 -3.84 13.61
CA GLN A 246 -0.65 -5.20 14.13
C GLN A 246 -0.79 -6.24 13.01
N ALA A 247 -1.77 -6.07 12.12
CA ALA A 247 -1.94 -6.95 10.95
C ALA A 247 -0.70 -6.90 10.04
N ALA A 248 -0.11 -5.71 9.86
CA ALA A 248 1.10 -5.56 9.07
C ALA A 248 2.30 -6.32 9.66
N LYS A 249 2.47 -6.29 10.99
CA LYS A 249 3.54 -7.04 11.68
C LYS A 249 3.33 -8.55 11.55
N GLU A 250 2.13 -9.04 11.84
CA GLU A 250 1.82 -10.47 11.77
C GLU A 250 1.98 -11.04 10.35
N LEU A 251 1.56 -10.29 9.32
CA LEU A 251 1.75 -10.73 7.92
C LEU A 251 3.22 -10.64 7.49
N ALA A 252 3.98 -9.66 7.98
CA ALA A 252 5.40 -9.52 7.65
C ALA A 252 6.25 -10.65 8.27
N GLU A 253 5.82 -11.25 9.39
CA GLU A 253 6.49 -12.42 9.97
C GLU A 253 6.33 -13.67 9.09
N ALA A 254 5.28 -13.74 8.26
CA ALA A 254 5.00 -14.86 7.37
C ALA A 254 5.74 -14.77 6.03
N THR A 255 6.38 -13.65 5.69
CA THR A 255 7.03 -13.48 4.38
C THR A 255 8.24 -12.55 4.40
N ASN A 256 9.25 -12.86 3.58
CA ASN A 256 10.38 -11.95 3.32
C ASN A 256 10.07 -10.94 2.19
N ASN A 257 8.89 -11.03 1.57
CA ASN A 257 8.47 -10.13 0.50
C ASN A 257 7.90 -8.83 1.08
N ARG A 258 8.02 -7.73 0.34
CA ARG A 258 7.41 -6.45 0.70
C ARG A 258 5.89 -6.55 0.60
N LEU A 259 5.16 -6.09 1.61
CA LEU A 259 3.70 -6.00 1.56
C LEU A 259 3.27 -4.70 0.88
N LEU A 260 2.40 -4.80 -0.14
CA LEU A 260 1.76 -3.68 -0.82
C LEU A 260 0.27 -3.71 -0.51
N TRP A 261 -0.26 -2.62 0.03
CA TRP A 261 -1.61 -2.57 0.58
C TRP A 261 -2.58 -1.92 -0.39
N TYR A 262 -3.76 -2.49 -0.52
CA TYR A 262 -4.85 -1.98 -1.36
C TYR A 262 -6.14 -1.91 -0.56
N LEU A 263 -6.83 -0.77 -0.66
CA LEU A 263 -8.19 -0.62 -0.17
C LEU A 263 -9.14 -1.34 -1.11
N VAL A 264 -9.97 -2.22 -0.57
CA VAL A 264 -10.94 -2.99 -1.37
C VAL A 264 -12.35 -2.86 -0.79
N PRO A 265 -13.42 -3.15 -1.57
CA PRO A 265 -14.76 -3.28 -1.03
C PRO A 265 -14.81 -4.32 0.10
N PRO A 266 -15.34 -3.98 1.28
CA PRO A 266 -15.30 -4.88 2.42
C PRO A 266 -16.16 -6.14 2.22
N LEU A 267 -17.27 -6.03 1.48
CA LEU A 267 -18.13 -7.18 1.16
C LEU A 267 -17.37 -8.23 0.32
N ASP A 268 -16.61 -7.77 -0.68
CA ASP A 268 -15.81 -8.65 -1.53
C ASP A 268 -14.65 -9.25 -0.73
N LEU A 269 -14.02 -8.48 0.16
CA LEU A 269 -12.96 -8.97 1.03
C LEU A 269 -13.44 -10.09 1.95
N VAL A 270 -14.55 -9.89 2.65
CA VAL A 270 -15.12 -10.90 3.56
C VAL A 270 -15.56 -12.15 2.78
N LYS A 271 -16.19 -11.97 1.61
CA LYS A 271 -16.58 -13.08 0.74
C LYS A 271 -15.37 -13.91 0.30
N ASN A 272 -14.28 -13.26 -0.11
CA ASN A 272 -13.09 -13.94 -0.57
C ASN A 272 -12.29 -14.58 0.57
N LEU A 273 -12.20 -13.95 1.74
CA LEU A 273 -11.60 -14.56 2.93
C LEU A 273 -12.31 -15.86 3.33
N ARG A 274 -13.65 -15.87 3.31
CA ARG A 274 -14.44 -17.07 3.54
C ARG A 274 -14.24 -18.13 2.45
N LYS A 275 -13.99 -17.73 1.19
CA LYS A 275 -13.70 -18.68 0.08
C LYS A 275 -12.33 -19.33 0.24
N VAL A 276 -11.30 -18.55 0.56
CA VAL A 276 -9.90 -18.99 0.64
C VAL A 276 -9.68 -19.93 1.83
N PHE A 277 -10.15 -19.52 3.01
CA PHE A 277 -9.96 -20.23 4.27
C PHE A 277 -11.18 -21.07 4.66
N ARG A 278 -11.85 -21.69 3.68
CA ARG A 278 -12.93 -22.64 3.95
C ARG A 278 -12.43 -23.92 4.63
#